data_AF-A0A8E0NDS6-F1
#
_entry.id   AF-A0A8E0NDS6-F1
#
_cell.length_a   1.000
_cell.length_b   1.000
_cell.length_c   1.000
_cell.angle_alpha   90.00
_cell.angle_beta   90.00
_cell.angle_gamma   90.00
#
_symmetry.space_group_name_H-M   'P 1'
#
loop_
_entity.id
_entity.type
_entity.pdbx_description
1 polymer ?
#
loop_
_entity_poly.entity_id
_entity_poly.type
_entity_poly.pdbx_seq_one_letter_code
_entity_poly.pdbx_strand_id
1 'polypeptide(L)'
;MESHPRPAERSGAAVFNACFAGPHSQGFQPMTDILMPKATAVWLVDNTSLSFDQIADFCGLHPLEVRGIADGDVARDIRGSDPIVNGQLTREELDKAQNDENYRMKAVVSAHAELFKPARKGPKYTPVSRRQDRPDAISWFVRNHPEVTDAQISKLLGTTKATIESVRNRTHWNSPNIKPVDPVTLGLTSQMQLDELVKKAAEKKARDDAKKGGGVLAPAGEAEAPVEEEPEFTPEARERRGAEPTAASVFGSNED
;
A
#
# COMPACT_ATOMS: atom_id res chain seq x y z
N MET A 1 -51.37 6.12 -61.91
CA MET A 1 -50.87 5.72 -60.58
C MET A 1 -50.69 4.21 -60.57
N GLU A 2 -49.56 3.71 -61.05
CA GLU A 2 -48.34 3.49 -60.24
C GLU A 2 -48.59 2.58 -59.03
N SER A 3 -48.14 1.33 -59.14
CA SER A 3 -47.12 0.78 -58.23
C SER A 3 -46.83 -0.68 -58.58
N HIS A 4 -45.61 -0.87 -59.09
CA HIS A 4 -44.97 -2.14 -59.38
C HIS A 4 -44.87 -3.06 -58.14
N PRO A 5 -45.06 -4.39 -58.28
CA PRO A 5 -44.37 -5.37 -57.44
C PRO A 5 -42.96 -5.65 -57.99
N ARG A 6 -41.95 -5.49 -57.13
CA ARG A 6 -40.53 -5.69 -57.44
C ARG A 6 -40.20 -7.18 -57.66
N PRO A 7 -39.41 -7.55 -58.70
CA PRO A 7 -38.89 -8.90 -58.87
C PRO A 7 -37.58 -9.11 -58.08
N ALA A 8 -37.34 -10.39 -57.77
CA ALA A 8 -36.22 -10.91 -57.01
C ALA A 8 -34.85 -10.64 -57.67
N GLU A 9 -33.92 -10.09 -56.89
CA GLU A 9 -32.51 -9.96 -57.25
C GLU A 9 -31.66 -11.12 -56.74
N ARG A 10 -30.66 -11.43 -57.56
CA ARG A 10 -29.76 -12.59 -57.54
C ARG A 10 -28.63 -12.45 -56.52
N SER A 11 -28.22 -13.60 -56.00
CA SER A 11 -26.84 -14.10 -55.88
C SER A 11 -25.75 -13.06 -55.53
N GLY A 12 -25.36 -13.02 -54.25
CA GLY A 12 -24.12 -12.42 -53.78
C GLY A 12 -23.38 -13.40 -52.89
N ALA A 13 -22.32 -13.99 -53.43
CA ALA A 13 -21.48 -15.00 -52.80
C ALA A 13 -20.80 -14.47 -51.53
N ALA A 14 -20.61 -15.39 -50.58
CA ALA A 14 -19.84 -15.21 -49.36
C ALA A 14 -18.41 -14.73 -49.65
N VAL A 15 -18.02 -13.61 -49.04
CA VAL A 15 -16.62 -13.17 -48.97
C VAL A 15 -16.29 -12.85 -47.51
N PHE A 16 -15.61 -13.81 -46.90
CA PHE A 16 -14.53 -13.66 -45.92
C PHE A 16 -14.63 -12.49 -44.92
N ASN A 17 -15.14 -12.80 -43.72
CA ASN A 17 -14.93 -11.98 -42.53
C ASN A 17 -13.53 -12.27 -41.97
N ALA A 18 -12.52 -11.61 -42.52
CA ALA A 18 -11.20 -11.50 -41.90
C ALA A 18 -11.16 -10.19 -41.11
N CYS A 19 -11.59 -10.24 -39.85
CA CYS A 19 -11.28 -9.20 -38.88
C CYS A 19 -9.76 -9.06 -38.79
N PHE A 20 -9.27 -7.99 -39.41
CA PHE A 20 -7.90 -7.50 -39.38
C PHE A 20 -7.55 -7.21 -37.91
N ALA A 21 -6.85 -8.15 -37.28
CA ALA A 21 -6.16 -7.93 -36.01
C ALA A 21 -4.99 -6.99 -36.29
N GLY A 22 -5.24 -5.68 -36.21
CA GLY A 22 -4.18 -4.68 -36.21
C GLY A 22 -3.29 -4.89 -34.97
N PRO A 23 -1.95 -4.89 -35.11
CA PRO A 23 -1.07 -5.04 -33.97
C PRO A 23 -1.27 -3.86 -33.04
N HIS A 24 -1.54 -4.20 -31.77
CA HIS A 24 -1.61 -3.27 -30.66
C HIS A 24 -0.47 -2.26 -30.73
N SER A 25 -0.86 -1.00 -30.77
CA SER A 25 -0.08 0.16 -30.34
C SER A 25 0.55 -0.17 -28.98
N GLN A 26 1.81 -0.59 -29.01
CA GLN A 26 2.62 -0.80 -27.83
C GLN A 26 2.73 0.55 -27.12
N GLY A 27 2.26 0.57 -25.88
CA GLY A 27 2.14 1.77 -25.08
C GLY A 27 3.48 2.48 -24.94
N PHE A 28 3.40 3.81 -25.04
CA PHE A 28 4.40 4.75 -24.57
C PHE A 28 4.80 4.40 -23.12
N GLN A 29 5.95 3.76 -22.96
CA GLN A 29 6.56 3.49 -21.65
C GLN A 29 7.90 4.22 -21.55
N PRO A 30 7.92 5.53 -21.23
CA PRO A 30 9.16 6.15 -20.76
C PRO A 30 9.28 5.89 -19.26
N MET A 31 9.77 4.70 -18.90
CA MET A 31 10.27 4.43 -17.54
C MET A 31 11.72 3.99 -17.58
N THR A 32 12.52 4.67 -18.39
CA THR A 32 13.98 4.61 -18.31
C THR A 32 14.48 5.95 -17.77
N ASP A 33 14.81 5.96 -16.48
CA ASP A 33 15.34 7.13 -15.80
C ASP A 33 16.83 7.27 -16.17
N ILE A 34 17.09 7.83 -17.35
CA ILE A 34 18.43 8.14 -17.83
C ILE A 34 18.97 9.30 -16.98
N LEU A 35 20.18 9.14 -16.42
CA LEU A 35 20.78 10.08 -15.47
C LEU A 35 20.94 11.52 -16.01
N MET A 36 21.09 11.69 -17.34
CA MET A 36 21.26 13.00 -18.00
C MET A 36 20.67 13.01 -19.43
N PRO A 37 19.33 13.07 -19.59
CA PRO A 37 18.66 12.78 -20.86
C PRO A 37 19.02 13.76 -21.99
N LYS A 38 19.18 15.05 -21.68
CA LYS A 38 19.55 16.08 -22.67
C LYS A 38 21.00 15.94 -23.16
N ALA A 39 21.94 15.64 -22.25
CA ALA A 39 23.33 15.43 -22.62
C ALA A 39 23.53 14.12 -23.40
N THR A 40 22.80 13.07 -23.04
CA THR A 40 22.79 11.81 -23.78
C THR A 40 22.17 11.98 -25.17
N ALA A 41 21.10 12.78 -25.31
CA ALA A 41 20.51 13.08 -26.61
C ALA A 41 21.48 13.82 -27.54
N VAL A 42 22.20 14.84 -27.06
CA VAL A 42 23.24 15.54 -27.84
C VAL A 42 24.28 14.55 -28.37
N TRP A 43 24.80 13.68 -27.50
CA TRP A 43 25.79 12.69 -27.91
C TRP A 43 25.24 11.70 -28.95
N LEU A 44 24.01 11.21 -28.76
CA LEU A 44 23.37 10.28 -29.70
C LEU A 44 23.13 10.92 -31.07
N VAL A 45 22.68 12.17 -31.12
CA VAL A 45 22.48 12.90 -32.39
C VAL A 45 23.80 13.07 -33.14
N ASP A 46 24.90 13.38 -32.44
CA ASP A 46 26.18 13.67 -33.08
C ASP A 46 26.98 12.41 -33.49
N ASN A 47 26.80 11.29 -32.78
CA ASN A 47 27.66 10.10 -32.91
C ASN A 47 26.94 8.88 -33.49
N THR A 48 25.64 8.97 -33.77
CA THR A 48 24.83 7.83 -34.22
C THR A 48 23.90 8.22 -35.36
N SER A 49 23.51 7.26 -36.19
CA SER A 49 22.55 7.43 -37.28
C SER A 49 21.12 7.07 -36.90
N LEU A 50 20.77 7.20 -35.61
CA LEU A 50 19.43 6.87 -35.11
C LEU A 50 18.40 7.93 -35.55
N SER A 51 17.14 7.51 -35.70
CA SER A 51 16.05 8.45 -35.95
C SER A 51 15.74 9.30 -34.71
N PHE A 52 15.24 10.52 -34.93
CA PHE A 52 14.88 11.43 -33.84
C PHE A 52 13.83 10.83 -32.90
N ASP A 53 12.91 10.01 -33.42
CA ASP A 53 11.90 9.32 -32.63
C ASP A 53 12.49 8.22 -31.74
N GLN A 54 13.54 7.52 -32.20
CA GLN A 54 14.24 6.53 -31.38
C GLN A 54 15.02 7.18 -30.22
N ILE A 55 15.69 8.31 -30.50
CA ILE A 55 16.43 9.08 -29.49
C ILE A 55 15.46 9.68 -28.46
N ALA A 56 14.33 10.22 -28.93
CA ALA A 56 13.26 10.76 -28.10
C ALA A 56 12.72 9.72 -27.12
N ASP A 57 12.38 8.54 -27.63
CA ASP A 57 11.85 7.45 -26.80
C ASP A 57 12.88 6.91 -25.79
N PHE A 58 14.17 6.86 -26.15
CA PHE A 58 15.23 6.42 -25.24
C PHE A 58 15.53 7.44 -24.12
N CYS A 59 15.61 8.71 -24.46
CA CYS A 59 15.91 9.79 -23.50
C CYS A 59 14.66 10.29 -22.76
N GLY A 60 13.45 9.86 -23.13
CA GLY A 60 12.20 10.38 -22.58
C GLY A 60 11.94 11.85 -22.93
N LEU A 61 12.48 12.31 -24.07
CA LEU A 61 12.31 13.67 -24.58
C LEU A 61 11.28 13.70 -25.71
N HIS A 62 10.74 14.87 -26.03
CA HIS A 62 9.86 14.99 -27.19
C HIS A 62 10.69 15.02 -28.49
N PRO A 63 10.26 14.40 -29.61
CA PRO A 63 11.02 14.41 -30.86
C PRO A 63 11.34 15.82 -31.40
N LEU A 64 10.49 16.81 -31.11
CA LEU A 64 10.76 18.22 -31.41
C LEU A 64 11.95 18.79 -30.62
N GLU A 65 12.17 18.35 -29.37
CA GLU A 65 13.34 18.77 -28.59
C GLU A 65 14.62 18.17 -29.16
N VAL A 66 14.58 16.89 -29.57
CA VAL A 66 15.71 16.22 -30.22
C VAL A 66 16.06 16.91 -31.54
N ARG A 67 15.05 17.29 -32.34
CA ARG A 67 15.26 18.09 -33.56
C ARG A 67 15.85 19.46 -33.24
N GLY A 68 15.35 20.14 -32.20
CA GLY A 68 15.93 21.41 -31.74
C GLY A 68 17.38 21.28 -31.25
N ILE A 69 17.78 20.13 -30.71
CA ILE A 69 19.17 19.81 -30.37
C ILE A 69 20.00 19.63 -31.65
N ALA A 70 19.50 18.89 -32.64
CA ALA A 70 20.16 18.67 -33.92
C ALA A 70 20.36 19.97 -34.73
N ASP A 71 19.36 20.85 -34.70
CA ASP A 71 19.41 22.18 -35.31
C ASP A 71 20.31 23.14 -34.49
N GLY A 72 20.80 22.71 -33.33
CA GLY A 72 21.64 23.48 -32.44
C GLY A 72 20.92 24.66 -31.82
N ASP A 73 19.59 24.62 -31.67
CA ASP A 73 18.80 25.66 -31.00
C ASP A 73 18.61 25.41 -29.50
N VAL A 74 18.49 24.13 -29.14
CA VAL A 74 18.34 23.66 -27.77
C VAL A 74 19.66 23.08 -27.28
N ALA A 75 20.05 23.39 -26.04
CA ALA A 75 21.21 22.79 -25.36
C ALA A 75 22.61 23.07 -25.97
N ARG A 76 22.80 24.23 -26.64
CA ARG A 76 24.09 24.69 -27.21
C ARG A 76 25.28 24.58 -26.24
N ASP A 77 25.06 24.82 -24.95
CA ASP A 77 26.13 24.82 -23.92
C ASP A 77 26.34 23.45 -23.24
N ILE A 78 25.58 22.42 -23.60
CA ILE A 78 25.64 21.10 -22.94
C ILE A 78 26.63 20.21 -23.69
N ARG A 79 27.65 19.70 -22.98
CA ARG A 79 28.54 18.68 -23.52
C ARG A 79 27.85 17.32 -23.54
N GLY A 80 27.87 16.68 -24.71
CA GLY A 80 27.34 15.33 -24.89
C GLY A 80 27.97 14.32 -23.93
N SER A 81 27.15 13.46 -23.33
CA SER A 81 27.61 12.39 -22.42
C SER A 81 27.33 11.04 -23.06
N ASP A 82 28.39 10.24 -23.23
CA ASP A 82 28.32 8.93 -23.86
C ASP A 82 27.54 7.92 -22.99
N PRO A 83 26.39 7.39 -23.46
CA PRO A 83 25.59 6.42 -22.73
C PRO A 83 26.26 5.05 -22.59
N ILE A 84 27.23 4.72 -23.45
CA ILE A 84 28.01 3.47 -23.38
C ILE A 84 29.01 3.55 -22.24
N VAL A 85 29.72 4.67 -22.13
CA VAL A 85 30.66 4.92 -21.01
C VAL A 85 29.92 4.99 -19.68
N ASN A 86 28.72 5.57 -19.66
CA ASN A 86 27.86 5.62 -18.48
C ASN A 86 27.22 4.25 -18.12
N GLY A 87 27.41 3.22 -18.96
CA GLY A 87 26.84 1.89 -18.75
C GLY A 87 25.31 1.84 -18.86
N GLN A 88 24.71 2.79 -19.58
CA GLN A 88 23.27 2.90 -19.82
C GLN A 88 22.84 2.20 -21.12
N LEU A 89 23.76 2.06 -22.09
CA LEU A 89 23.53 1.37 -23.36
C LEU A 89 24.72 0.47 -23.68
N THR A 90 24.46 -0.70 -24.28
CA THR A 90 25.53 -1.56 -24.81
C THR A 90 25.78 -1.25 -26.27
N ARG A 91 27.01 -1.48 -26.74
CA ARG A 91 27.35 -1.28 -28.15
C ARG A 91 26.48 -2.15 -29.09
N GLU A 92 26.22 -3.38 -28.69
CA GLU A 92 25.38 -4.31 -29.44
C GLU A 92 23.93 -3.81 -29.60
N GLU A 93 23.38 -3.16 -28.59
CA GLU A 93 22.03 -2.60 -28.63
C GLU A 93 21.98 -1.38 -29.57
N LEU A 94 23.03 -0.55 -29.54
CA LEU A 94 23.16 0.58 -30.44
C LEU A 94 23.27 0.14 -31.91
N ASP A 95 24.08 -0.87 -32.20
CA ASP A 95 24.25 -1.35 -33.58
C ASP A 95 22.95 -1.99 -34.12
N LYS A 96 22.15 -2.66 -33.28
CA LYS A 96 20.81 -3.14 -33.67
C LYS A 96 19.87 -1.97 -33.98
N ALA A 97 19.86 -0.95 -33.13
CA ALA A 97 19.02 0.23 -33.30
C ALA A 97 19.39 1.06 -34.55
N GLN A 98 20.66 1.05 -34.95
CA GLN A 98 21.11 1.70 -36.19
C GLN A 98 20.69 0.95 -37.45
N ASN A 99 20.53 -0.37 -37.38
CA ASN A 99 20.10 -1.18 -38.52
C ASN A 99 18.57 -1.16 -38.71
N ASP A 100 17.81 -0.95 -37.62
CA ASP A 100 16.34 -0.96 -37.62
C ASP A 100 15.78 0.38 -37.09
N GLU A 101 15.21 1.21 -37.95
CA GLU A 101 14.64 2.53 -37.59
C GLU A 101 13.43 2.44 -36.63
N ASN A 102 12.69 1.32 -36.64
CA ASN A 102 11.54 1.09 -35.76
C ASN A 102 11.93 0.47 -34.41
N TYR A 103 13.20 0.14 -34.21
CA TYR A 103 13.64 -0.51 -32.98
C TYR A 103 13.71 0.48 -31.83
N ARG A 104 13.09 0.12 -30.69
CA ARG A 104 13.11 0.93 -29.47
C ARG A 104 14.14 0.38 -28.49
N MET A 105 15.23 1.14 -28.31
CA MET A 105 16.34 0.79 -27.43
C MET A 105 15.87 0.67 -25.98
N LYS A 106 16.34 -0.37 -25.29
CA LYS A 106 16.11 -0.52 -23.85
C LYS A 106 17.36 -0.13 -23.09
N ALA A 107 17.23 0.86 -22.20
CA ALA A 107 18.33 1.24 -21.31
C ALA A 107 18.68 0.08 -20.39
N VAL A 108 19.98 -0.22 -20.29
CA VAL A 108 20.50 -1.11 -19.27
C VAL A 108 20.48 -0.35 -17.96
N VAL A 109 19.74 -0.87 -16.99
CA VAL A 109 19.73 -0.32 -15.63
C VAL A 109 21.13 -0.55 -15.05
N SER A 110 21.91 0.53 -14.94
CA SER A 110 23.25 0.45 -14.39
C SER A 110 23.20 -0.04 -12.94
N ALA A 111 24.14 -0.89 -12.54
CA ALA A 111 24.24 -1.42 -11.17
C ALA A 111 24.33 -0.33 -10.09
N HIS A 112 24.65 0.92 -10.49
CA HIS A 112 24.63 2.09 -9.62
C HIS A 112 23.23 2.56 -9.20
N ALA A 113 22.18 2.24 -9.95
CA ALA A 113 20.81 2.51 -9.53
C ALA A 113 20.40 1.65 -8.32
N GLU A 114 20.95 0.43 -8.19
CA GLU A 114 20.69 -0.45 -7.03
C GLU A 114 21.33 0.06 -5.73
N LEU A 115 22.37 0.90 -5.85
CA LEU A 115 23.06 1.50 -4.71
C LEU A 115 22.23 2.64 -4.07
N PHE A 116 21.29 3.25 -4.81
CA PHE A 116 20.37 4.26 -4.28
C PHE A 116 19.09 3.67 -3.67
N LYS A 117 19.18 2.52 -2.99
CA LYS A 117 18.07 2.06 -2.14
C LYS A 117 17.82 3.11 -1.06
N PRO A 118 16.60 3.63 -0.89
CA PRO A 118 16.33 4.67 0.09
C PRO A 118 16.73 4.17 1.47
N ALA A 119 17.57 4.97 2.15
CA ALA A 119 18.04 4.65 3.48
C ALA A 119 16.85 4.35 4.41
N ARG A 120 17.00 3.35 5.27
CA ARG A 120 15.97 2.99 6.24
C ARG A 120 15.61 4.22 7.06
N LYS A 121 14.31 4.54 7.13
CA LYS A 121 13.79 5.65 7.94
C LYS A 121 14.35 5.53 9.36
N GLY A 122 15.11 6.55 9.79
CA GLY A 122 15.72 6.59 11.10
C GLY A 122 14.69 6.67 12.24
N PRO A 123 15.13 6.52 13.50
CA PRO A 123 14.24 6.66 14.66
C PRO A 123 13.53 8.01 14.66
N LYS A 124 12.21 8.01 14.85
CA LYS A 124 11.41 9.24 14.87
C LYS A 124 11.71 10.02 16.16
N TYR A 125 12.35 11.18 16.03
CA TYR A 125 12.61 12.05 17.19
C TYR A 125 11.27 12.50 17.80
N THR A 126 11.10 12.28 19.09
CA THR A 126 9.92 12.74 19.83
C THR A 126 10.33 13.92 20.73
N PRO A 127 9.70 15.09 20.57
CA PRO A 127 10.08 16.33 21.25
C PRO A 127 9.95 16.22 22.78
N VAL A 128 10.66 17.09 23.51
CA VAL A 128 10.80 17.04 24.98
C VAL A 128 9.45 17.13 25.69
N SER A 129 8.53 17.97 25.20
CA SER A 129 7.17 18.11 25.74
C SER A 129 6.40 16.79 25.71
N ARG A 130 6.49 16.05 24.61
CA ARG A 130 5.81 14.76 24.39
C ARG A 130 6.53 13.57 25.05
N ARG A 131 7.58 13.79 25.85
CA ARG A 131 8.29 12.71 26.57
C ARG A 131 7.56 12.23 27.80
N GLN A 132 6.84 13.13 28.47
CA GLN A 132 6.06 12.82 29.66
C GLN A 132 4.85 11.93 29.32
N ASP A 133 4.34 12.02 28.08
CA ASP A 133 3.22 11.21 27.59
C ASP A 133 3.62 9.76 27.25
N ARG A 134 4.92 9.46 27.13
CA ARG A 134 5.41 8.11 26.79
C ARG A 134 5.13 7.07 27.88
N PRO A 135 5.41 7.30 29.18
CA PRO A 135 5.05 6.35 30.23
C PRO A 135 3.55 6.10 30.32
N ASP A 136 2.71 7.09 30.02
CA ASP A 136 1.25 6.95 29.96
C ASP A 136 0.81 5.99 28.84
N ALA A 137 1.37 6.18 27.64
CA ALA A 137 1.16 5.28 26.52
C ALA A 137 1.67 3.85 26.80
N ILE A 138 2.82 3.70 27.47
CA ILE A 138 3.35 2.38 27.85
C ILE A 138 2.39 1.70 28.84
N SER A 139 1.88 2.44 29.84
CA SER A 139 0.93 1.88 30.81
C SER A 139 -0.37 1.42 30.15
N TRP A 140 -0.82 2.15 29.12
CA TRP A 140 -1.97 1.75 28.31
C TRP A 140 -1.74 0.43 27.55
N PHE A 141 -0.57 0.23 26.93
CA PHE A 141 -0.24 -1.05 26.28
C PHE A 141 -0.20 -2.21 27.27
N VAL A 142 0.43 -2.02 28.43
CA VAL A 142 0.55 -3.07 29.46
C VAL A 142 -0.83 -3.51 29.99
N ARG A 143 -1.81 -2.59 30.04
CA ARG A 143 -3.17 -2.89 30.52
C ARG A 143 -4.08 -3.48 29.44
N ASN A 144 -4.08 -2.90 28.24
CA ASN A 144 -5.07 -3.23 27.21
C ASN A 144 -4.58 -4.30 26.22
N HIS A 145 -3.28 -4.33 25.92
CA HIS A 145 -2.70 -5.18 24.88
C HIS A 145 -1.47 -5.95 25.38
N PRO A 146 -1.63 -6.92 26.30
CA PRO A 146 -0.53 -7.76 26.77
C PRO A 146 0.03 -8.69 25.68
N GLU A 147 -0.67 -8.85 24.55
CA GLU A 147 -0.18 -9.57 23.37
C GLU A 147 0.96 -8.85 22.64
N VAL A 148 1.12 -7.54 22.85
CA VAL A 148 2.16 -6.76 22.21
C VAL A 148 3.49 -6.95 22.94
N THR A 149 4.53 -7.30 22.19
CA THR A 149 5.88 -7.48 22.76
C THR A 149 6.58 -6.15 23.04
N ASP A 150 7.39 -6.10 24.10
CA ASP A 150 8.15 -4.91 24.52
C ASP A 150 9.06 -4.36 23.42
N ALA A 151 9.55 -5.23 22.53
CA ALA A 151 10.32 -4.84 21.35
C ALA A 151 9.48 -4.05 20.34
N GLN A 152 8.22 -4.43 20.12
CA GLN A 152 7.28 -3.69 19.27
C GLN A 152 6.94 -2.33 19.88
N ILE A 153 6.69 -2.28 21.20
CA ILE A 153 6.43 -1.02 21.93
C ILE A 153 7.63 -0.08 21.83
N SER A 154 8.86 -0.57 22.02
CA SER A 154 10.08 0.25 21.91
C SER A 154 10.25 0.88 20.53
N LYS A 155 9.90 0.15 19.47
CA LYS A 155 10.02 0.60 18.08
C LYS A 155 8.93 1.62 17.72
N LEU A 156 7.73 1.44 18.25
CA LEU A 156 6.58 2.30 17.98
C LEU A 156 6.70 3.65 18.68
N LEU A 157 6.95 3.63 19.99
CA LEU A 157 7.00 4.83 20.84
C LEU A 157 8.39 5.49 20.89
N GLY A 158 9.41 4.87 20.30
CA GLY A 158 10.79 5.35 20.36
C GLY A 158 11.31 5.43 21.80
N THR A 159 10.98 4.43 22.62
CA THR A 159 11.39 4.32 24.03
C THR A 159 12.39 3.18 24.22
N THR A 160 13.02 3.08 25.39
CA THR A 160 13.93 1.97 25.73
C THR A 160 13.20 0.86 26.47
N LYS A 161 13.70 -0.38 26.35
CA LYS A 161 13.16 -1.53 27.09
C LYS A 161 13.23 -1.35 28.61
N ALA A 162 14.31 -0.75 29.10
CA ALA A 162 14.47 -0.45 30.52
C ALA A 162 13.35 0.47 31.03
N THR A 163 12.97 1.49 30.26
CA THR A 163 11.84 2.36 30.60
C THR A 163 10.51 1.60 30.63
N ILE A 164 10.29 0.67 29.70
CA ILE A 164 9.08 -0.16 29.67
C ILE A 164 9.00 -1.03 30.94
N GLU A 165 10.11 -1.65 31.31
CA GLU A 165 10.20 -2.48 32.52
C GLU A 165 9.99 -1.66 33.80
N SER A 166 10.55 -0.45 33.89
CA SER A 166 10.31 0.44 35.04
C SER A 166 8.84 0.84 35.17
N VAL A 167 8.12 1.03 34.07
CA VAL A 167 6.68 1.34 34.10
C VAL A 167 5.87 0.10 34.50
N ARG A 168 6.23 -1.10 34.02
CA ARG A 168 5.59 -2.37 34.40
C ARG A 168 5.75 -2.66 35.90
N ASN A 169 6.96 -2.46 36.41
CA ASN A 169 7.30 -2.67 37.82
C ASN A 169 6.91 -1.49 38.72
N ARG A 170 6.35 -0.41 38.16
CA ARG A 170 6.01 0.85 38.86
C ARG A 170 7.20 1.45 39.63
N THR A 171 8.41 1.28 39.10
CA THR A 171 9.67 1.84 39.64
C THR A 171 10.13 3.09 38.90
N HIS A 172 9.34 3.58 37.93
CA HIS A 172 9.60 4.87 37.29
C HIS A 172 9.43 6.02 38.30
N TRP A 173 10.27 7.04 38.25
CA TRP A 173 10.24 8.18 39.18
C TRP A 173 8.87 8.89 39.22
N ASN A 174 8.14 8.88 38.10
CA ASN A 174 6.81 9.49 37.98
C ASN A 174 5.66 8.47 38.09
N SER A 175 5.89 7.26 38.63
CA SER A 175 4.87 6.20 38.74
C SER A 175 3.51 6.62 39.33
N PRO A 176 3.42 7.48 40.38
CA PRO A 176 2.13 7.85 40.95
C PRO A 176 1.25 8.70 40.03
N ASN A 177 1.83 9.41 39.06
CA ASN A 177 1.07 10.29 38.15
C ASN A 177 0.79 9.66 36.78
N ILE A 178 1.27 8.42 36.52
CA ILE A 178 1.09 7.74 35.24
C ILE A 178 -0.37 7.33 35.07
N LYS A 179 -0.99 7.77 33.98
CA LYS A 179 -2.37 7.38 33.60
C LYS A 179 -2.32 6.56 32.32
N PRO A 180 -3.05 5.43 32.23
CA PRO A 180 -3.10 4.67 30.99
C PRO A 180 -3.94 5.42 29.94
N VAL A 181 -3.27 6.17 29.08
CA VAL A 181 -3.89 6.94 27.99
C VAL A 181 -3.45 6.37 26.64
N ASP A 182 -4.36 6.32 25.69
CA ASP A 182 -4.12 5.76 24.36
C ASP A 182 -3.04 6.57 23.60
N PRO A 183 -1.98 5.91 23.07
CA PRO A 183 -0.94 6.57 22.27
C PRO A 183 -1.44 7.36 21.06
N VAL A 184 -2.60 7.02 20.49
CA VAL A 184 -3.20 7.75 19.35
C VAL A 184 -3.78 9.08 19.83
N THR A 185 -4.48 9.09 20.97
CA THR A 185 -5.01 10.33 21.57
C THR A 185 -3.89 11.29 21.99
N LEU A 186 -2.74 10.75 22.39
CA LEU A 186 -1.53 11.52 22.72
C LEU A 186 -0.78 12.01 21.47
N GLY A 187 -1.14 11.56 20.27
CA GLY A 187 -0.49 11.93 19.01
C GLY A 187 0.91 11.31 18.81
N LEU A 188 1.25 10.26 19.58
CA LEU A 188 2.54 9.57 19.47
C LEU A 188 2.56 8.56 18.32
N THR A 189 1.40 7.98 17.99
CA THR A 189 1.24 6.95 16.97
C THR A 189 0.01 7.23 16.11
N SER A 190 0.01 6.83 14.84
CA SER A 190 -1.20 6.91 14.00
C SER A 190 -2.11 5.69 14.21
N GLN A 191 -3.41 5.87 13.99
CA GLN A 191 -4.40 4.79 14.12
C GLN A 191 -3.99 3.55 13.30
N MET A 192 -3.59 3.76 12.04
CA MET A 192 -3.16 2.68 11.15
C MET A 192 -1.98 1.87 11.71
N GLN A 193 -1.02 2.54 12.35
CA GLN A 193 0.16 1.87 12.92
C GLN A 193 -0.19 1.06 14.16
N LEU A 194 -1.13 1.55 14.98
CA LEU A 194 -1.62 0.83 16.15
C LEU A 194 -2.36 -0.45 15.72
N ASP A 195 -3.30 -0.31 14.78
CA ASP A 195 -4.12 -1.44 14.31
C ASP A 195 -3.25 -2.52 13.64
N GLU A 196 -2.27 -2.12 12.81
CA GLU A 196 -1.32 -3.05 12.17
C GLU A 196 -0.50 -3.80 13.21
N LEU A 197 -0.08 -3.12 14.27
CA LEU A 197 0.75 -3.69 15.32
C LEU A 197 -0.03 -4.66 16.21
N VAL A 198 -1.26 -4.32 16.59
CA VAL A 198 -2.16 -5.21 17.35
C VAL A 198 -2.48 -6.45 16.51
N LYS A 199 -2.80 -6.30 15.22
CA LYS A 199 -3.03 -7.44 14.33
C LYS A 199 -1.82 -8.37 14.23
N LYS A 200 -0.62 -7.80 14.04
CA LYS A 200 0.64 -8.57 14.00
C LYS A 200 0.96 -9.23 15.34
N ALA A 201 0.68 -8.56 16.44
CA ALA A 201 0.90 -9.10 17.78
C ALA A 201 -0.06 -10.26 18.08
N ALA A 202 -1.34 -10.11 17.74
CA ALA A 202 -2.34 -11.17 17.87
C ALA A 202 -1.99 -12.40 17.01
N GLU A 203 -1.60 -12.20 15.75
CA GLU A 203 -1.18 -13.32 14.89
C GLU A 203 0.09 -14.00 15.43
N LYS A 204 1.06 -13.22 15.90
CA LYS A 204 2.30 -13.77 16.47
C LYS A 204 2.00 -14.56 17.74
N LYS A 205 1.18 -14.03 18.64
CA LYS A 205 0.78 -14.71 19.87
C LYS A 205 0.02 -16.00 19.55
N ALA A 206 -0.93 -15.97 18.62
CA ALA A 206 -1.63 -17.18 18.16
C ALA A 206 -0.67 -18.23 17.59
N ARG A 207 0.35 -17.80 16.82
CA ARG A 207 1.42 -18.69 16.33
C ARG A 207 2.30 -19.24 17.46
N ASP A 208 2.65 -18.42 18.45
CA ASP A 208 3.48 -18.82 19.58
C ASP A 208 2.71 -19.75 20.53
N ASP A 209 1.41 -19.55 20.71
CA ASP A 209 0.51 -20.43 21.47
C ASP A 209 0.31 -21.75 20.73
N ALA A 210 0.14 -21.74 19.40
CA ALA A 210 0.07 -22.96 18.60
C ALA A 210 1.39 -23.77 18.63
N LYS A 211 2.54 -23.09 18.72
CA LYS A 211 3.86 -23.76 18.85
C LYS A 211 4.12 -24.26 20.28
N LYS A 212 3.68 -23.54 21.30
CA LYS A 212 3.77 -23.96 22.70
C LYS A 212 2.76 -25.05 23.07
N GLY A 213 1.66 -25.16 22.33
CA GLY A 213 0.71 -26.28 22.41
C GLY A 213 1.21 -27.59 21.80
N GLY A 214 2.44 -27.63 21.25
CA GLY A 214 3.05 -28.81 20.63
C GLY A 214 3.81 -29.75 21.58
N GLY A 215 3.48 -29.75 22.88
CA GLY A 215 4.11 -30.62 23.86
C GLY A 215 3.17 -30.95 25.01
N VAL A 216 2.65 -32.18 24.97
CA VAL A 216 1.82 -32.91 25.95
C VAL A 216 0.31 -32.91 25.67
N LEU A 217 -0.08 -34.05 25.07
CA LEU A 217 -1.37 -34.77 25.03
C LEU A 217 -2.28 -34.55 23.81
N ALA A 218 -2.40 -35.64 23.06
CA ALA A 218 -3.22 -35.88 21.89
C ALA A 218 -4.73 -35.91 22.21
N PRO A 219 -5.59 -35.75 21.17
CA PRO A 219 -7.04 -35.77 21.34
C PRO A 219 -7.55 -37.22 21.48
N ALA A 220 -8.33 -37.50 22.51
CA ALA A 220 -9.20 -38.66 22.57
C ALA A 220 -10.65 -38.15 22.40
N GLY A 221 -11.22 -38.42 21.23
CA GLY A 221 -12.64 -38.25 20.98
C GLY A 221 -13.46 -39.33 21.70
N GLU A 222 -14.70 -38.94 22.01
CA GLU A 222 -15.87 -39.76 22.32
C GLU A 222 -15.90 -40.52 23.66
N ALA A 223 -16.50 -39.85 24.65
CA ALA A 223 -17.54 -40.47 25.47
C ALA A 223 -18.69 -39.46 25.63
N GLU A 224 -19.84 -39.80 25.04
CA GLU A 224 -21.11 -39.11 25.21
C GLU A 224 -21.61 -39.20 26.66
N ALA A 225 -22.04 -38.04 27.20
CA ALA A 225 -23.21 -37.75 28.08
C ALA A 225 -23.48 -38.62 29.35
N PRO A 226 -24.07 -38.06 30.44
CA PRO A 226 -25.02 -36.94 30.44
C PRO A 226 -24.77 -35.81 31.45
N VAL A 227 -25.47 -34.72 31.14
CA VAL A 227 -25.56 -33.41 31.78
C VAL A 227 -26.39 -33.50 33.06
N GLU A 228 -25.89 -32.95 34.18
CA GLU A 228 -26.70 -32.50 35.31
C GLU A 228 -26.44 -31.00 35.52
N GLU A 229 -27.56 -30.27 35.61
CA GLU A 229 -27.72 -28.83 35.50
C GLU A 229 -27.41 -28.10 36.83
N GLU A 230 -26.72 -26.95 36.75
CA GLU A 230 -26.80 -25.88 37.75
C GLU A 230 -27.02 -24.53 37.03
N PRO A 231 -27.78 -23.61 37.66
CA PRO A 231 -28.86 -22.87 36.99
C PRO A 231 -28.41 -21.64 36.19
N GLU A 232 -28.91 -21.54 34.95
CA GLU A 232 -28.87 -20.33 34.14
C GLU A 232 -29.79 -19.23 34.72
N PHE A 233 -29.20 -18.06 34.97
CA PHE A 233 -29.90 -16.81 35.18
C PHE A 233 -30.52 -16.34 33.85
N THR A 234 -31.80 -16.62 33.65
CA THR A 234 -32.59 -16.10 32.53
C THR A 234 -32.93 -14.62 32.77
N PRO A 235 -32.61 -13.68 31.84
CA PRO A 235 -33.19 -12.35 31.88
C PRO A 235 -34.67 -12.44 31.49
N GLU A 236 -35.53 -12.27 32.47
CA GLU A 236 -36.98 -12.23 32.32
C GLU A 236 -37.39 -11.16 31.29
N ALA A 237 -38.08 -11.59 30.24
CA ALA A 237 -38.71 -10.70 29.29
C ALA A 237 -39.72 -9.83 30.05
N ARG A 238 -39.52 -8.51 30.00
CA ARG A 238 -40.43 -7.51 30.54
C ARG A 238 -41.83 -7.73 29.95
N GLU A 239 -42.69 -8.44 30.67
CA GLU A 239 -44.12 -8.47 30.40
C GLU A 239 -44.63 -7.03 30.47
N ARG A 240 -45.02 -6.50 29.30
CA ARG A 240 -45.87 -5.31 29.26
C ARG A 240 -47.20 -5.73 29.84
N ARG A 241 -47.45 -5.41 31.11
CA ARG A 241 -48.79 -5.42 31.69
C ARG A 241 -49.68 -4.53 30.81
N GLY A 242 -50.42 -5.18 29.92
CA GLY A 242 -51.50 -4.58 29.16
C GLY A 242 -52.63 -4.28 30.12
N ALA A 243 -52.67 -3.04 30.62
CA ALA A 243 -53.86 -2.45 31.18
C ALA A 243 -53.92 -1.03 30.63
N GLU A 244 -54.64 -0.86 29.52
CA GLU A 244 -55.01 0.45 29.03
C GLU A 244 -55.90 1.11 30.09
N PRO A 245 -55.56 2.32 30.59
CA PRO A 245 -56.43 3.01 31.53
C PRO A 245 -57.65 3.53 30.75
N THR A 246 -58.81 2.92 30.98
CA THR A 246 -60.09 3.43 30.46
C THR A 246 -60.42 4.77 31.11
N ALA A 247 -60.93 5.72 30.31
CA ALA A 247 -61.18 7.12 30.70
C ALA A 247 -62.09 7.32 31.94
N ALA A 248 -62.87 6.30 32.33
CA ALA A 248 -63.68 6.32 33.55
C ALA A 248 -62.86 6.21 34.86
N SER A 249 -61.58 5.79 34.80
CA SER A 249 -60.70 5.70 35.98
C SER A 249 -59.93 7.00 36.25
N VAL A 250 -59.90 7.95 35.31
CA VAL A 250 -59.10 9.19 35.42
C VAL A 250 -59.96 10.42 35.68
N PHE A 251 -61.19 10.46 35.18
CA PHE A 251 -62.15 11.53 35.47
C PHE A 251 -63.35 10.91 36.16
N GLY A 252 -63.41 11.00 37.49
CA GLY A 252 -64.51 10.47 38.30
C GLY A 252 -65.87 10.95 37.81
N SER A 253 -66.86 10.06 37.86
CA SER A 253 -68.26 10.37 37.51
C SER A 253 -68.83 11.29 38.59
N ASN A 254 -69.09 12.54 38.25
CA ASN A 254 -69.83 13.47 39.10
C ASN A 254 -71.30 13.03 39.21
N GLU A 255 -71.79 13.09 40.46
CA GLU A 255 -73.13 13.51 40.92
C GLU A 255 -74.36 12.76 40.38
N ASP A 256 -75.06 12.04 41.27
CA ASP A 256 -76.31 12.50 41.94
C ASP A 256 -76.75 11.48 43.02
#